data_AF-A0AAV7TB25-F1
#
_entry.id   AF-A0AAV7TB25-F1
#
_cell.length_a   1.000
_cell.length_b   1.000
_cell.length_c   1.000
_cell.angle_alpha   90.00
_cell.angle_beta   90.00
_cell.angle_gamma   90.00
#
_symmetry.space_group_name_H-M   'P 1'
#
loop_
_entity.id
_entity.type
_entity.pdbx_description
1 polymer ?
#
loop_
_entity_poly.entity_id
_entity_poly.type
_entity_poly.pdbx_seq_one_letter_code
_entity_poly.pdbx_strand_id
1 'polypeptide(L)'
;MGNSNSSSEGFRQFSLENDMALDWKKGTKPTDTRKDSPGMQQQRQTLADTLETSFKPNQASKLTVEVEQEITKHYLEHPLETEAATIEECPSDETRSLVKNLKNDKAPGKDRITNQAIKMFPNAAVVRLAEIFNTCLQH
;
A
#
# COMPACT_ATOMS: atom_id res chain seq x y z
N MET A 1 -47.52 -22.10 -37.41
CA MET A 1 -48.31 -20.86 -37.20
C MET A 1 -47.42 -19.85 -36.52
N GLY A 2 -47.29 -18.63 -37.08
CA GLY A 2 -46.52 -17.51 -36.51
C GLY A 2 -45.04 -17.51 -36.94
N ASN A 3 -44.61 -16.99 -38.10
CA ASN A 3 -44.42 -15.55 -38.44
C ASN A 3 -43.46 -14.85 -37.45
N SER A 4 -42.46 -14.03 -37.78
CA SER A 4 -41.78 -13.57 -39.00
C SER A 4 -40.91 -12.38 -38.55
N ASN A 5 -39.80 -12.12 -39.26
CA ASN A 5 -39.06 -10.85 -39.35
C ASN A 5 -38.20 -10.44 -38.15
N SER A 6 -37.01 -9.83 -38.29
CA SER A 6 -36.16 -9.49 -39.44
C SER A 6 -34.91 -8.78 -38.90
N SER A 7 -33.87 -8.70 -39.72
CA SER A 7 -32.87 -7.62 -39.75
C SER A 7 -31.56 -7.85 -38.98
N SER A 8 -30.52 -8.27 -39.71
CA SER A 8 -29.54 -7.26 -40.14
C SER A 8 -28.67 -7.82 -41.27
N GLU A 9 -28.52 -6.97 -42.27
CA GLU A 9 -27.92 -7.22 -43.57
C GLU A 9 -26.39 -7.24 -43.51
N GLY A 10 -25.79 -8.02 -44.42
CA GLY A 10 -24.67 -7.53 -45.22
C GLY A 10 -23.31 -7.41 -44.55
N PHE A 11 -22.62 -8.55 -44.43
CA PHE A 11 -21.15 -8.59 -44.43
C PHE A 11 -20.61 -7.92 -45.71
N ARG A 12 -20.09 -6.71 -45.60
CA ARG A 12 -19.18 -6.15 -46.60
C ARG A 12 -17.75 -6.42 -46.15
N GLN A 13 -17.12 -7.40 -46.80
CA GLN A 13 -15.66 -7.44 -46.90
C GLN A 13 -15.19 -6.15 -47.56
N PHE A 14 -14.27 -5.43 -46.93
CA PHE A 14 -13.33 -4.55 -47.62
C PHE A 14 -11.95 -4.75 -47.00
N SER A 15 -10.98 -4.90 -47.90
CA SER A 15 -9.62 -5.37 -47.70
C SER A 15 -8.87 -4.74 -46.53
N LEU A 16 -8.17 -5.61 -45.81
CA LEU A 16 -6.89 -5.30 -45.18
C LEU A 16 -5.90 -4.94 -46.29
N GLU A 17 -5.66 -3.66 -46.50
CA GLU A 17 -4.36 -3.21 -46.97
C GLU A 17 -3.78 -2.25 -45.94
N ASN A 18 -2.66 -2.72 -45.39
CA ASN A 18 -1.73 -2.00 -44.55
C ASN A 18 -1.41 -0.62 -45.14
N ASP A 19 -1.39 0.40 -44.29
CA ASP A 19 -0.19 1.21 -44.06
C ASP A 19 -0.49 2.37 -43.11
N MET A 20 -0.35 2.13 -41.81
CA MET A 20 -0.12 3.19 -40.83
C MET A 20 1.02 2.78 -39.89
N ALA A 21 2.19 2.54 -40.48
CA ALA A 21 3.44 2.61 -39.76
C ALA A 21 3.70 4.09 -39.40
N LEU A 22 3.25 4.52 -38.22
CA LEU A 22 3.67 5.80 -37.63
C LEU A 22 5.14 5.69 -37.21
N ASP A 23 6.02 6.04 -38.14
CA ASP A 23 7.47 6.22 -37.96
C ASP A 23 7.73 7.41 -37.03
N TRP A 24 7.82 7.13 -35.72
CA TRP A 24 8.09 8.13 -34.67
C TRP A 24 9.49 8.74 -34.73
N LYS A 25 10.33 8.36 -35.71
CA LYS A 25 11.71 8.86 -35.87
C LYS A 25 11.87 9.98 -36.90
N LYS A 26 10.82 10.45 -37.55
CA LYS A 26 10.88 11.68 -38.36
C LYS A 26 10.32 12.85 -37.58
N GLY A 27 11.21 13.75 -37.18
CA GLY A 27 10.88 15.01 -36.51
C GLY A 27 10.17 16.01 -37.43
N THR A 28 9.05 15.64 -38.03
CA THR A 28 8.10 16.62 -38.56
C THR A 28 7.30 17.14 -37.37
N LYS A 29 7.68 18.33 -36.90
CA LYS A 29 6.86 19.09 -35.95
C LYS A 29 5.43 19.11 -36.48
N PRO A 30 4.40 18.83 -35.67
CA PRO A 30 3.04 19.08 -36.10
C PRO A 30 2.96 20.58 -36.43
N THR A 31 2.82 20.91 -37.71
CA THR A 31 2.54 22.26 -38.16
C THR A 31 1.11 22.57 -37.76
N ASP A 32 0.94 23.03 -36.53
CA ASP A 32 -0.31 23.59 -36.07
C ASP A 32 -0.57 24.87 -36.86
N THR A 33 -1.35 24.73 -37.93
CA THR A 33 -1.83 25.84 -38.75
C THR A 33 -3.14 26.43 -38.22
N ARG A 34 -3.55 26.08 -36.98
CA ARG A 34 -4.62 26.82 -36.32
C ARG A 34 -4.08 28.21 -35.98
N LYS A 35 -4.43 29.17 -36.83
CA LYS A 35 -4.40 30.59 -36.48
C LYS A 35 -5.29 30.74 -35.26
N ASP A 36 -4.69 30.70 -34.08
CA ASP A 36 -5.41 30.88 -32.85
C ASP A 36 -6.13 32.21 -32.91
N SER A 37 -7.46 32.16 -32.78
CA SER A 37 -8.25 33.35 -32.61
C SER A 37 -7.72 34.10 -31.37
N PRO A 38 -7.72 35.45 -31.35
CA PRO A 38 -7.22 36.21 -30.21
C PRO A 38 -7.79 35.75 -28.86
N GLY A 39 -9.06 35.30 -28.85
CA GLY A 39 -9.71 34.72 -27.68
C GLY A 39 -9.11 33.39 -27.18
N MET A 40 -8.62 32.51 -28.06
CA MET A 40 -7.96 31.27 -27.65
C MET A 40 -6.57 31.54 -27.05
N GLN A 41 -5.87 32.56 -27.54
CA GLN A 41 -4.59 32.98 -26.94
C GLN A 41 -4.79 33.53 -25.52
N GLN A 42 -5.82 34.35 -25.34
CA GLN A 42 -6.20 34.88 -24.02
C GLN A 42 -6.59 33.76 -23.05
N GLN A 43 -7.39 32.79 -23.49
CA GLN A 43 -7.75 31.63 -22.66
C GLN A 43 -6.53 30.83 -22.21
N ARG A 44 -5.56 30.60 -23.10
CA ARG A 44 -4.31 29.93 -22.72
C ARG A 44 -3.47 30.76 -21.76
N GLN A 45 -3.41 32.07 -21.96
CA GLN A 45 -2.68 32.95 -21.05
C GLN A 45 -3.32 32.96 -19.67
N THR A 46 -4.64 33.14 -19.59
CA THR A 46 -5.38 33.10 -18.31
C THR A 46 -5.22 31.74 -17.62
N LEU A 47 -5.24 30.65 -18.37
CA LEU A 47 -4.97 29.32 -17.83
C LEU A 47 -3.54 29.23 -17.28
N ALA A 48 -2.54 29.68 -18.05
CA ALA A 48 -1.14 29.69 -17.60
C ALA A 48 -0.94 30.51 -16.32
N ASP A 49 -1.52 31.71 -16.26
CA ASP A 49 -1.43 32.61 -15.10
C ASP A 49 -2.13 32.00 -13.86
N THR A 50 -3.25 31.32 -14.07
CA THR A 50 -3.99 30.63 -13.00
C THR A 50 -3.19 29.44 -12.48
N LEU A 51 -2.60 28.64 -13.39
CA LEU A 51 -1.78 27.49 -13.01
C LEU A 51 -0.54 27.95 -12.24
N GLU A 52 0.17 28.97 -12.72
CA GLU A 52 1.35 29.52 -12.04
C GLU A 52 1.04 29.96 -10.60
N THR A 53 -0.15 30.55 -10.38
CA THR A 53 -0.57 30.95 -9.05
C THR A 53 -0.96 29.75 -8.18
N SER A 54 -1.61 28.74 -8.76
CA SER A 54 -2.07 27.53 -8.06
C SER A 54 -0.96 26.56 -7.65
N PHE A 55 0.19 26.60 -8.34
CA PHE A 55 1.33 25.70 -8.08
C PHE A 55 2.41 26.30 -7.18
N LYS A 56 2.15 27.45 -6.54
CA LYS A 56 3.06 27.98 -5.52
C LYS A 56 2.96 27.10 -4.26
N PRO A 57 4.08 26.57 -3.75
CA PRO A 57 4.06 25.76 -2.53
C PRO A 57 3.47 26.59 -1.39
N ASN A 58 2.48 26.03 -0.71
CA ASN A 58 1.83 26.67 0.42
C ASN A 58 2.89 27.01 1.48
N GLN A 59 2.93 28.25 1.98
CA GLN A 59 3.93 28.61 3.01
C GLN A 59 3.79 27.75 4.28
N ALA A 60 2.58 27.22 4.55
CA ALA A 60 2.35 26.27 5.62
C ALA A 60 3.13 24.95 5.43
N SER A 61 3.41 24.53 4.19
CA SER A 61 4.14 23.27 3.94
C SER A 61 5.64 23.37 4.20
N LYS A 62 6.22 24.58 4.22
CA LYS A 62 7.61 24.76 4.66
C LYS A 62 7.74 24.57 6.16
N LEU A 63 6.80 25.15 6.91
CA LEU A 63 6.73 25.01 8.37
C LEU A 63 6.56 23.54 8.77
N THR A 64 5.75 22.75 8.06
CA THR A 64 5.59 21.33 8.38
C THR A 64 6.86 20.51 8.14
N VAL A 65 7.59 20.76 7.05
CA VAL A 65 8.82 20.02 6.74
C VAL A 65 9.95 20.37 7.71
N GLU A 66 10.11 21.64 8.06
CA GLU A 66 11.13 22.08 9.03
C GLU A 66 10.82 21.54 10.44
N VAL A 67 9.54 21.53 10.83
CA VAL A 67 9.10 20.95 12.10
C VAL A 67 9.31 19.43 12.12
N GLU A 68 8.99 18.70 11.04
CA GLU A 68 9.24 17.26 10.93
C GLU A 68 10.73 16.92 11.01
N GLN A 69 11.59 17.72 10.39
CA GLN A 69 13.03 17.56 10.44
C GLN A 69 13.58 17.81 11.85
N GLU A 70 13.11 18.85 12.53
CA GLU A 70 13.55 19.18 13.89
C GLU A 70 13.05 18.13 14.90
N ILE A 71 11.82 17.64 14.75
CA ILE A 71 11.28 16.53 15.55
C ILE A 71 12.14 15.28 15.36
N THR A 72 12.45 14.92 14.12
CA THR A 72 13.27 13.75 13.81
C THR A 72 14.67 13.87 14.41
N LYS A 73 15.31 15.03 14.24
CA LYS A 73 16.63 15.32 14.81
C LYS A 73 16.59 15.25 16.34
N HIS A 74 15.57 15.82 16.96
CA HIS A 74 15.38 15.80 18.41
C HIS A 74 15.32 14.36 18.95
N TYR A 75 14.56 13.47 18.31
CA TYR A 75 14.45 12.07 18.73
C TYR A 75 15.70 11.22 18.42
N LEU A 76 16.51 11.63 17.45
CA LEU A 76 17.81 10.98 17.19
C LEU A 76 18.88 11.39 18.21
N GLU A 77 18.89 12.67 18.60
CA GLU A 77 19.85 13.22 19.58
C GLU A 77 19.45 12.93 21.02
N HIS A 78 18.15 12.82 21.27
CA HIS A 78 17.56 12.45 22.55
C HIS A 78 16.66 11.23 22.30
N PRO A 79 17.26 10.03 22.17
CA PRO A 79 16.49 8.80 22.13
C PRO A 79 15.56 8.83 23.33
N LEU A 80 14.27 8.59 23.11
CA LEU A 80 13.35 8.39 24.21
C LEU A 80 13.99 7.36 25.13
N GLU A 81 14.27 7.76 26.37
CA GLU A 81 14.52 6.84 27.46
C GLU A 81 13.25 6.01 27.57
N THR A 82 13.19 4.96 26.76
CA THR A 82 12.34 3.82 27.05
C THR A 82 13.02 3.26 28.28
N GLU A 83 12.55 3.70 29.47
CA GLU A 83 12.69 2.92 30.68
C GLU A 83 12.45 1.49 30.22
N ALA A 84 13.49 0.65 30.27
CA ALA A 84 13.44 -0.68 29.70
C ALA A 84 12.20 -1.33 30.29
N ALA A 85 11.13 -1.39 29.48
CA ALA A 85 9.80 -1.63 30.01
C ALA A 85 9.92 -2.99 30.68
N THR A 86 9.80 -3.02 32.00
CA THR A 86 10.02 -4.25 32.75
C THR A 86 8.94 -5.21 32.28
N ILE A 87 9.33 -6.19 31.47
CA ILE A 87 8.39 -7.17 30.92
C ILE A 87 7.93 -7.99 32.11
N GLU A 88 6.65 -7.86 32.48
CA GLU A 88 6.08 -8.66 33.56
C GLU A 88 6.18 -10.14 33.20
N GLU A 89 6.52 -10.96 34.19
CA GLU A 89 6.60 -12.41 34.01
C GLU A 89 5.22 -12.98 33.68
N CYS A 90 5.16 -13.88 32.70
CA CYS A 90 3.93 -14.60 32.41
C CYS A 90 3.68 -15.65 33.51
N PRO A 91 2.56 -15.60 34.25
CA PRO A 91 2.24 -16.56 35.29
C PRO A 91 1.96 -17.95 34.72
N SER A 92 2.43 -18.99 35.41
CA SER A 92 2.27 -20.37 34.93
C SER A 92 0.81 -20.82 34.75
N ASP A 93 -0.12 -20.31 35.56
CA ASP A 93 -1.56 -20.57 35.42
C ASP A 93 -2.15 -19.95 34.16
N GLU A 94 -1.70 -18.74 33.82
CA GLU A 94 -2.12 -18.06 32.61
C GLU A 94 -1.66 -18.84 31.38
N THR A 95 -0.38 -19.24 31.34
CA THR A 95 0.15 -20.05 30.24
C THR A 95 -0.61 -21.37 30.08
N ARG A 96 -0.91 -22.07 31.18
CA ARG A 96 -1.72 -23.30 31.16
C ARG A 96 -3.11 -23.06 30.60
N SER A 97 -3.77 -21.97 31.02
CA SER A 97 -5.09 -21.60 30.53
C SER A 97 -5.07 -21.31 29.03
N LEU A 98 -4.07 -20.54 28.57
CA LEU A 98 -3.89 -20.20 27.16
C LEU A 98 -3.72 -21.46 26.30
N VAL A 99 -2.86 -22.40 26.72
CA VAL A 99 -2.63 -23.67 25.98
C VAL A 99 -3.92 -24.48 25.87
N LYS A 100 -4.70 -24.60 26.97
CA LYS A 100 -5.98 -25.32 26.95
C LYS A 100 -6.98 -24.70 25.99
N ASN A 101 -7.00 -23.37 25.91
CA ASN A 101 -7.96 -22.61 25.12
C ASN A 101 -7.55 -22.42 23.64
N LEU A 102 -6.42 -22.98 23.20
CA LEU A 102 -6.02 -22.94 21.78
C LEU A 102 -7.09 -23.58 20.87
N LYS A 103 -7.42 -22.97 19.74
CA LYS A 103 -8.36 -23.57 18.77
C LYS A 103 -7.68 -24.70 17.99
N ASN A 104 -8.33 -25.85 17.84
CA ASN A 104 -7.73 -27.00 17.15
C ASN A 104 -7.65 -26.81 15.63
N ASP A 105 -8.58 -26.06 15.04
CA ASP A 105 -8.68 -25.86 13.58
C ASP A 105 -7.74 -24.76 13.05
N LYS A 106 -6.58 -24.61 13.68
CA LYS A 106 -5.53 -23.70 13.23
C LYS A 106 -4.49 -24.48 12.47
N ALA A 107 -4.07 -23.94 11.33
CA ALA A 107 -2.96 -24.48 10.57
C ALA A 107 -1.69 -24.50 11.44
N PRO A 108 -0.84 -25.53 11.32
CA PRO A 108 0.41 -25.60 12.05
C PRO A 108 1.37 -24.47 11.61
N GLY A 109 2.27 -24.10 12.51
CA GLY A 109 3.35 -23.15 12.22
C GLY A 109 4.39 -23.69 11.24
N LYS A 110 5.45 -22.90 11.01
CA LYS A 110 6.60 -23.32 10.17
C LYS A 110 7.30 -24.56 10.71
N ASP A 111 7.26 -24.74 12.03
CA ASP A 111 7.75 -25.91 12.77
C ASP A 111 6.88 -27.17 12.60
N ARG A 112 5.72 -27.03 11.94
CA ARG A 112 4.71 -28.09 11.74
C ARG A 112 4.06 -28.58 13.05
N ILE A 113 4.22 -27.87 14.16
CA ILE A 113 3.59 -28.21 15.44
C ILE A 113 2.14 -27.73 15.40
N THR A 114 1.18 -28.64 15.64
CA THR A 114 -0.24 -28.31 15.69
C THR A 114 -0.67 -27.91 17.10
N ASN A 115 -1.74 -27.12 17.21
CA ASN A 115 -2.31 -26.79 18.52
C ASN A 115 -2.74 -28.02 19.33
N GLN A 116 -3.14 -29.10 18.65
CA GLN A 116 -3.44 -30.36 19.30
C GLN A 116 -2.18 -30.99 19.91
N ALA A 117 -1.04 -30.95 19.22
CA ALA A 117 0.22 -31.46 19.77
C ALA A 117 0.66 -30.66 21.02
N ILE A 118 0.51 -29.33 21.00
CA ILE A 118 0.84 -28.47 22.15
C ILE A 118 -0.04 -28.82 23.35
N LYS A 119 -1.34 -29.04 23.15
CA LYS A 119 -2.28 -29.45 24.22
C LYS A 119 -1.96 -30.82 24.83
N MET A 120 -1.26 -31.68 24.10
CA MET A 120 -0.84 -33.00 24.59
C MET A 120 0.40 -32.94 25.48
N PHE A 121 1.05 -31.79 25.61
CA PHE A 121 2.21 -31.66 26.48
C PHE A 121 1.83 -31.84 27.96
N PRO A 122 2.68 -32.53 28.75
CA PRO A 122 2.51 -32.54 30.20
C PRO A 122 2.52 -31.12 30.76
N ASN A 123 1.68 -30.84 31.75
CA ASN A 123 1.62 -29.51 32.37
C ASN A 123 2.99 -29.02 32.83
N ALA A 124 3.83 -29.91 33.37
CA ALA A 124 5.19 -29.58 33.78
C ALA A 124 6.06 -29.04 32.64
N ALA A 125 5.90 -29.57 31.42
CA ALA A 125 6.63 -29.11 30.25
C ALA A 125 6.16 -27.71 29.82
N VAL A 126 4.85 -27.45 29.84
CA VAL A 126 4.29 -26.11 29.53
C VAL A 126 4.80 -25.05 30.50
N VAL A 127 4.86 -25.38 31.80
CA VAL A 127 5.41 -24.47 32.83
C VAL A 127 6.89 -24.22 32.57
N ARG A 128 7.66 -25.26 32.29
CA ARG A 128 9.10 -25.12 32.06
C ARG A 128 9.41 -24.27 30.83
N LEU A 129 8.61 -24.38 29.77
CA LEU A 129 8.72 -23.51 28.61
C LEU A 129 8.43 -22.05 28.99
N ALA A 130 7.38 -21.78 29.76
CA ALA A 130 7.04 -20.43 30.23
C ALA A 130 8.19 -19.80 31.02
N GLU A 131 8.79 -20.55 31.95
CA GLU A 131 9.96 -20.10 32.72
C GLU A 131 11.13 -19.73 31.83
N ILE A 132 11.47 -20.57 30.84
CA ILE A 132 12.55 -20.28 29.89
C ILE A 132 12.29 -18.98 29.13
N PHE A 133 11.07 -18.78 28.62
CA PHE A 133 10.71 -17.56 27.90
C PHE A 133 10.76 -16.33 28.81
N ASN A 134 10.23 -16.40 30.03
CA ASN A 134 10.28 -15.30 30.99
C ASN A 134 11.74 -14.91 31.28
N THR A 135 12.62 -15.89 31.55
CA THR A 135 14.05 -15.61 31.78
C THR A 135 14.71 -14.98 30.55
N CYS A 136 14.40 -15.44 29.34
CA CYS A 136 14.97 -14.86 28.12
C CYS A 136 14.49 -13.44 27.81
N LEU A 137 13.31 -13.04 28.29
CA LEU A 137 12.74 -11.71 28.05
C LEU A 137 13.14 -10.68 29.11
N GLN A 138 13.65 -11.13 30.25
CA GLN A 138 14.16 -10.27 31.33
C GLN A 138 15.64 -9.89 31.17
N HIS A 139 16.35 -10.53 30.23
CA HIS A 139 17.77 -10.32 29.94
C HIS A 139 17.96 -9.60 28.60
#